data_AF-A0A6S6G1Q3-F1
#
_entry.id   AF-A0A6S6G1Q3-F1
#
_cell.length_a   1.000
_cell.length_b   1.000
_cell.length_c   1.000
_cell.angle_alpha   90.00
_cell.angle_beta   90.00
_cell.angle_gamma   90.00
#
_symmetry.space_group_name_H-M   'P 1'
#
loop_
_entity.id
_entity.type
_entity.pdbx_description
1 polymer ?
#
loop_
_entity_poly.entity_id
_entity_poly.type
_entity_poly.pdbx_seq_one_letter_code
_entity_poly.pdbx_strand_id
1 'polypeptide(L)'
;MHAIGFGPRFTVNRGGSPSTLFDFSGGVLPPGARLARASAATCTDASGAVVAVAADVARFDRDPVTGAFRGLLIEAAGANVMGRSTDRTDSYWSKSTLTTTAGALIETAASGTHSVRQATGDVSYGAGETMTVSAIVGERSGSAKRYLVMSIGSAPTFATATFAIFDAASGTVAISANCTAAAYPAGGGAWLCVVTATPLAAASGQQIVLRLNASAATIASYVGDGTSGLNVTHVQIEAGAVATSRIVTGAGVGTRAADVLTLDWRARGVADGVIGVRYGFDDGSSQDATLSVAGGVGVVPVTLARRWIRRVQKL
;
A
#
# COMPACT_ATOMS: atom_id res chain seq x y z
N MET A 1 -49.11 27.56 48.89
CA MET A 1 -48.10 26.49 49.06
C MET A 1 -48.39 25.42 48.02
N HIS A 2 -47.66 25.43 46.91
CA HIS A 2 -47.83 24.44 45.85
C HIS A 2 -46.72 23.39 45.99
N ALA A 3 -47.13 22.16 46.29
CA ALA A 3 -46.25 21.00 46.37
C ALA A 3 -45.88 20.54 44.96
N ILE A 4 -44.58 20.32 44.72
CA ILE A 4 -44.04 19.70 43.51
C ILE A 4 -44.07 18.19 43.74
N GLY A 5 -45.01 17.49 43.09
CA GLY A 5 -45.08 16.04 43.08
C GLY A 5 -44.14 15.44 42.03
N PHE A 6 -43.18 14.62 42.45
CA PHE A 6 -42.40 13.77 41.56
C PHE A 6 -43.28 12.63 41.04
N GLY A 7 -43.53 12.59 39.72
CA GLY A 7 -44.21 11.48 39.05
C GLY A 7 -43.28 10.27 38.85
N PRO A 8 -43.76 9.03 39.00
CA PRO A 8 -42.91 7.85 38.96
C PRO A 8 -42.78 7.32 37.54
N ARG A 9 -42.03 7.99 36.65
CA ARG A 9 -41.62 7.41 35.35
C ARG A 9 -40.26 7.95 34.90
N PHE A 10 -39.22 7.67 35.69
CA PHE A 10 -37.87 7.63 35.14
C PHE A 10 -37.60 6.21 34.63
N THR A 11 -37.95 5.96 33.38
CA THR A 11 -37.58 4.71 32.70
C THR A 11 -36.12 4.85 32.29
N VAL A 12 -35.19 4.28 33.07
CA VAL A 12 -33.85 4.00 32.55
C VAL A 12 -34.03 2.92 31.50
N ASN A 13 -33.81 3.27 30.24
CA ASN A 13 -33.86 2.33 29.13
C ASN A 13 -32.63 1.39 29.22
N ARG A 14 -32.64 0.45 30.18
CA ARG A 14 -31.62 -0.61 30.34
C ARG A 14 -31.97 -1.85 29.49
N GLY A 15 -32.37 -1.63 28.23
CA GLY A 15 -32.95 -2.69 27.41
C GLY A 15 -32.59 -2.65 25.93
N GLY A 16 -31.57 -1.89 25.53
CA GLY A 16 -31.00 -2.07 24.19
C GLY A 16 -30.18 -3.34 24.19
N SER A 17 -30.49 -4.30 23.31
CA SER A 17 -29.57 -5.40 23.00
C SER A 17 -28.18 -4.81 22.74
N PRO A 18 -27.09 -5.43 23.23
CA PRO A 18 -25.75 -4.91 22.98
C PRO A 18 -25.57 -4.70 21.49
N SER A 19 -25.14 -3.50 21.08
CA SER A 19 -24.86 -3.21 19.69
C SER A 19 -23.83 -4.21 19.17
N THR A 20 -24.15 -4.97 18.13
CA THR A 20 -23.26 -5.96 17.48
C THR A 20 -22.28 -5.30 16.49
N LEU A 21 -22.07 -3.99 16.61
CA LEU A 21 -21.21 -3.16 15.78
C LEU A 21 -19.89 -2.81 16.48
N PHE A 22 -18.80 -3.01 15.77
CA PHE A 22 -17.50 -2.39 16.03
C PHE A 22 -17.31 -1.23 15.05
N ASP A 23 -17.21 -0.01 15.57
CA ASP A 23 -17.02 1.21 14.77
C ASP A 23 -15.58 1.71 14.92
N PHE A 24 -14.87 1.76 13.79
CA PHE A 24 -13.48 2.22 13.67
C PHE A 24 -13.38 3.62 13.08
N SER A 25 -14.51 4.29 12.81
CA SER A 25 -14.54 5.63 12.19
C SER A 25 -14.01 6.75 13.10
N GLY A 26 -13.92 6.51 14.41
CA GLY A 26 -13.48 7.49 15.41
C GLY A 26 -11.97 7.60 15.63
N GLY A 27 -11.14 6.81 14.94
CA GLY A 27 -9.67 6.88 15.10
C GLY A 27 -9.10 6.26 16.37
N VAL A 28 -9.91 5.45 17.06
CA VAL A 28 -9.52 4.65 18.23
C VAL A 28 -10.14 3.27 18.11
N LEU A 29 -9.51 2.26 18.71
CA LEU A 29 -10.10 0.93 18.74
C LEU A 29 -11.36 0.96 19.62
N PRO A 30 -12.52 0.48 19.13
CA PRO A 30 -13.73 0.42 19.94
C PRO A 30 -13.59 -0.61 21.06
N PRO A 31 -14.38 -0.50 22.15
CA PRO A 31 -14.39 -1.51 23.20
C PRO A 31 -14.61 -2.93 22.66
N GLY A 32 -13.76 -3.85 23.11
CA GLY A 32 -13.73 -5.25 22.67
C GLY A 32 -12.88 -5.50 21.42
N ALA A 33 -12.30 -4.48 20.78
CA ALA A 33 -11.33 -4.66 19.71
C ALA A 33 -9.89 -4.58 20.24
N ARG A 34 -9.03 -5.50 19.78
CA ARG A 34 -7.59 -5.47 20.01
C ARG A 34 -6.84 -5.71 18.70
N LEU A 35 -5.69 -5.06 18.54
CA LEU A 35 -4.79 -5.31 17.42
C LEU A 35 -3.47 -5.86 17.97
N ALA A 36 -2.95 -6.92 17.35
CA ALA A 36 -1.58 -7.34 17.52
C ALA A 36 -0.85 -7.30 16.17
N ARG A 37 0.41 -6.86 16.17
CA ARG A 37 1.31 -6.89 15.03
C ARG A 37 2.74 -6.88 15.55
N ALA A 38 3.48 -7.97 15.31
CA ALA A 38 4.82 -8.19 15.86
C ALA A 38 5.92 -7.25 15.31
N SER A 39 5.60 -6.38 14.35
CA SER A 39 6.55 -5.46 13.72
C SER A 39 6.00 -4.03 13.66
N ALA A 40 6.91 -3.06 13.54
CA ALA A 40 6.53 -1.74 13.04
C ALA A 40 5.96 -1.84 11.61
N ALA A 41 5.14 -0.88 11.23
CA ALA A 41 4.56 -0.75 9.88
C ALA A 41 4.21 0.71 9.61
N THR A 42 3.98 1.08 8.35
CA THR A 42 3.66 2.48 8.01
C THR A 42 2.17 2.74 7.84
N CYS A 43 1.73 3.98 8.02
CA CYS A 43 0.48 4.51 7.48
C CYS A 43 0.66 5.98 7.08
N THR A 44 -0.36 6.58 6.49
CA THR A 44 -0.45 7.99 6.15
C THR A 44 -1.05 8.76 7.33
N ASP A 45 -0.38 9.81 7.78
CA ASP A 45 -0.87 10.68 8.85
C ASP A 45 -1.78 11.81 8.33
N ALA A 46 -2.17 12.73 9.22
CA ALA A 46 -3.07 13.83 8.88
C ALA A 46 -2.44 14.89 7.97
N SER A 47 -1.11 14.90 7.83
CA SER A 47 -0.39 15.76 6.90
C SER A 47 -0.24 15.15 5.50
N GLY A 48 -0.66 13.88 5.33
CA GLY A 48 -0.45 13.12 4.10
C GLY A 48 0.93 12.44 4.03
N ALA A 49 1.72 12.49 5.11
CA ALA A 49 3.04 11.87 5.15
C ALA A 49 2.97 10.39 5.53
N VAL A 50 3.86 9.58 4.95
CA VAL A 50 4.06 8.18 5.36
C VAL A 50 4.87 8.16 6.65
N VAL A 51 4.27 7.66 7.72
CA VAL A 51 4.86 7.60 9.06
C VAL A 51 4.98 6.16 9.55
N ALA A 52 5.99 5.89 10.38
CA ALA A 52 6.14 4.61 11.06
C ALA A 52 5.24 4.54 12.29
N VAL A 53 4.59 3.40 12.49
CA VAL A 53 3.77 3.05 13.63
C VAL A 53 4.37 1.81 14.28
N ALA A 54 4.59 1.86 15.60
CA ALA A 54 5.23 0.80 16.35
C ALA A 54 4.48 -0.55 16.29
N ALA A 55 5.15 -1.61 16.73
CA ALA A 55 4.51 -2.91 16.93
C ALA A 55 3.31 -2.79 17.89
N ASP A 56 2.30 -3.62 17.68
CA ASP A 56 1.05 -3.68 18.46
C ASP A 56 0.23 -2.38 18.54
N VAL A 57 0.57 -1.36 17.75
CA VAL A 57 -0.19 -0.10 17.66
C VAL A 57 -1.08 -0.10 16.42
N ALA A 58 -2.35 0.27 16.63
CA ALA A 58 -3.35 0.42 15.58
C ALA A 58 -2.99 1.49 14.56
N ARG A 59 -3.10 1.15 13.27
CA ARG A 59 -2.84 2.06 12.15
C ARG A 59 -4.14 2.64 11.65
N PHE A 60 -4.43 3.88 12.01
CA PHE A 60 -5.57 4.62 11.48
C PHE A 60 -5.12 5.49 10.32
N ASP A 61 -5.36 4.99 9.11
CA ASP A 61 -4.81 5.55 7.90
C ASP A 61 -5.67 6.70 7.37
N ARG A 62 -5.04 7.54 6.55
CA ARG A 62 -5.67 8.74 5.97
C ARG A 62 -5.44 8.81 4.48
N ASP A 63 -6.33 9.53 3.82
CA ASP A 63 -6.16 9.89 2.44
C ASP A 63 -5.00 10.90 2.31
N PRO A 64 -3.98 10.60 1.49
CA PRO A 64 -2.77 11.42 1.46
C PRO A 64 -2.96 12.76 0.75
N VAL A 65 -4.10 12.99 0.08
CA VAL A 65 -4.42 14.26 -0.59
C VAL A 65 -5.34 15.10 0.27
N THR A 66 -6.42 14.49 0.78
CA THR A 66 -7.49 15.20 1.49
C THR A 66 -7.33 15.18 3.01
N GLY A 67 -6.45 14.34 3.55
CA GLY A 67 -6.34 14.08 5.00
C GLY A 67 -7.55 13.35 5.58
N ALA A 68 -8.54 12.99 4.76
CA ALA A 68 -9.75 12.30 5.17
C ALA A 68 -9.38 10.97 5.84
N PHE A 69 -9.94 10.73 7.02
CA PHE A 69 -9.76 9.47 7.71
C PHE A 69 -10.26 8.34 6.81
N ARG A 70 -9.53 7.21 6.71
CA ARG A 70 -9.94 6.04 5.90
C ARG A 70 -10.45 4.87 6.74
N GLY A 71 -9.99 4.73 7.98
CA GLY A 71 -10.37 3.58 8.82
C GLY A 71 -9.18 2.96 9.51
N LEU A 72 -9.44 1.83 10.18
CA LEU A 72 -8.40 0.95 10.66
C LEU A 72 -7.81 0.19 9.47
N LEU A 73 -6.50 0.33 9.27
CA LEU A 73 -5.76 -0.38 8.23
C LEU A 73 -5.37 -1.77 8.72
N ILE A 74 -5.86 -2.79 8.02
CA ILE A 74 -5.61 -4.21 8.27
C ILE A 74 -5.01 -4.83 7.02
N GLU A 75 -3.83 -5.41 7.15
CA GLU A 75 -3.13 -6.04 6.02
C GLU A 75 -2.45 -7.35 6.44
N ALA A 76 -2.26 -8.23 5.47
CA ALA A 76 -1.51 -9.47 5.64
C ALA A 76 -0.03 -9.22 5.92
N ALA A 77 0.71 -10.27 6.28
CA ALA A 77 2.15 -10.20 6.33
C ALA A 77 2.69 -9.84 4.94
N GLY A 78 3.75 -9.01 4.89
CA GLY A 78 4.36 -8.55 3.66
C GLY A 78 5.87 -8.63 3.73
N ALA A 79 6.50 -8.78 2.57
CA ALA A 79 7.94 -8.77 2.43
C ALA A 79 8.32 -7.93 1.22
N ASN A 80 9.07 -6.86 1.45
CA ASN A 80 9.71 -6.12 0.37
C ASN A 80 11.04 -6.81 0.05
N VAL A 81 11.09 -7.53 -1.07
CA VAL A 81 12.28 -8.27 -1.49
C VAL A 81 13.34 -7.39 -2.13
N MET A 82 13.07 -6.09 -2.28
CA MET A 82 14.04 -5.13 -2.77
C MET A 82 15.02 -4.73 -1.68
N GLY A 83 16.33 -4.94 -1.89
CA GLY A 83 17.36 -4.24 -1.12
C GLY A 83 17.36 -2.73 -1.42
N ARG A 84 17.67 -1.93 -0.40
CA ARG A 84 17.95 -0.47 -0.46
C ARG A 84 16.83 0.32 -1.13
N SER A 85 15.60 0.07 -0.71
CA SER A 85 14.37 0.65 -1.27
C SER A 85 14.25 2.17 -1.18
N THR A 86 15.07 2.80 -0.31
CA THR A 86 15.07 4.25 -0.07
C THR A 86 16.38 4.94 -0.44
N ASP A 87 17.41 4.22 -0.86
CA ASP A 87 18.70 4.79 -1.22
C ASP A 87 19.15 4.31 -2.61
N ARG A 88 19.00 5.20 -3.59
CA ARG A 88 19.40 4.96 -4.98
C ARG A 88 20.86 5.34 -5.26
N THR A 89 21.56 5.96 -4.31
CA THR A 89 22.96 6.34 -4.46
C THR A 89 23.91 5.14 -4.36
N ASP A 90 23.52 4.11 -3.61
CA ASP A 90 24.30 2.90 -3.41
C ASP A 90 24.65 2.19 -4.74
N SER A 91 25.83 1.56 -4.76
CA SER A 91 26.36 0.73 -5.85
C SER A 91 25.48 -0.45 -6.26
N TYR A 92 24.60 -0.88 -5.37
CA TYR A 92 23.53 -1.83 -5.64
C TYR A 92 22.67 -1.43 -6.84
N TRP A 93 22.52 -0.13 -7.09
CA TRP A 93 21.80 0.37 -8.24
C TRP A 93 22.74 0.65 -9.40
N SER A 94 22.63 -0.14 -10.47
CA SER A 94 23.33 0.10 -11.74
C SER A 94 22.67 1.25 -12.48
N LYS A 95 23.46 2.27 -12.84
CA LYS A 95 22.98 3.53 -13.42
C LYS A 95 23.49 3.66 -14.86
N SER A 96 22.59 4.02 -15.77
CA SER A 96 22.90 4.32 -17.18
C SER A 96 22.36 5.70 -17.50
N THR A 97 23.24 6.61 -17.90
CA THR A 97 22.96 8.02 -18.23
C THR A 97 22.15 8.77 -17.16
N LEU A 98 22.20 8.31 -15.90
CA LEU A 98 21.56 8.93 -14.73
C LEU A 98 22.60 9.29 -13.66
N THR A 99 22.33 10.39 -12.96
CA THR A 99 22.76 10.60 -11.58
C THR A 99 21.58 10.37 -10.64
N THR A 100 21.83 10.06 -9.39
CA THR A 100 20.79 9.75 -8.40
C THR A 100 21.10 10.42 -7.08
N THR A 101 20.06 10.89 -6.40
CA THR A 101 20.08 11.06 -4.94
C THR A 101 19.33 9.89 -4.31
N ALA A 102 19.23 9.84 -2.98
CA ALA A 102 18.43 8.81 -2.30
C ALA A 102 17.00 8.72 -2.87
N GLY A 103 16.37 9.87 -3.15
CA GLY A 103 14.97 9.97 -3.58
C GLY A 103 14.71 10.50 -4.98
N ALA A 104 15.72 10.71 -5.82
CA ALA A 104 15.52 11.27 -7.17
C ALA A 104 16.36 10.57 -8.23
N LEU A 105 15.80 10.50 -9.44
CA LEU A 105 16.51 10.18 -10.68
C LEU A 105 16.72 11.47 -11.46
N ILE A 106 17.94 11.71 -11.92
CA ILE A 106 18.30 12.93 -12.66
C ILE A 106 19.08 12.51 -13.90
N GLU A 107 18.64 12.94 -15.08
CA GLU A 107 19.35 12.63 -16.32
C GLU A 107 20.70 13.33 -16.40
N THR A 108 21.68 12.65 -16.98
CA THR A 108 22.93 13.27 -17.45
C THR A 108 22.70 13.95 -18.80
N ALA A 109 23.66 14.75 -19.28
CA ALA A 109 23.62 15.34 -20.62
C ALA A 109 23.95 14.34 -21.75
N ALA A 110 24.09 13.04 -21.44
CA ALA A 110 24.42 12.00 -22.40
C ALA A 110 23.20 11.58 -23.24
N SER A 111 23.46 11.02 -24.43
CA SER A 111 22.45 10.34 -25.23
C SER A 111 22.26 8.90 -24.76
N GLY A 112 21.01 8.44 -24.65
CA GLY A 112 20.70 7.04 -24.39
C GLY A 112 19.38 6.85 -23.66
N THR A 113 19.23 5.66 -23.07
CA THR A 113 18.16 5.39 -22.12
C THR A 113 18.59 5.73 -20.69
N HIS A 114 17.88 6.64 -20.06
CA HIS A 114 18.14 7.14 -18.72
C HIS A 114 17.50 6.21 -17.68
N SER A 115 18.28 5.25 -17.16
CA SER A 115 17.75 4.16 -16.34
C SER A 115 18.58 3.84 -15.11
N VAL A 116 17.88 3.40 -14.07
CA VAL A 116 18.45 2.75 -12.90
C VAL A 116 17.90 1.33 -12.82
N ARG A 117 18.77 0.37 -12.52
CA ARG A 117 18.43 -1.05 -12.44
C ARG A 117 18.92 -1.60 -11.12
N GLN A 118 18.12 -2.47 -10.52
CA GLN A 118 18.54 -3.27 -9.37
C GLN A 118 19.76 -4.13 -9.74
N ALA A 119 20.66 -4.42 -8.80
CA ALA A 119 21.76 -5.35 -9.04
C ALA A 119 21.24 -6.72 -9.52
N THR A 120 21.93 -7.32 -10.49
CA THR A 120 21.67 -8.71 -10.90
C THR A 120 21.87 -9.65 -9.71
N GLY A 121 20.93 -10.56 -9.51
CA GLY A 121 21.03 -11.66 -8.52
C GLY A 121 20.18 -11.50 -7.27
N ASP A 122 19.59 -10.33 -7.04
CA ASP A 122 18.99 -10.00 -5.74
C ASP A 122 17.53 -10.45 -5.59
N VAL A 123 16.79 -10.56 -6.71
CA VAL A 123 15.39 -11.02 -6.72
C VAL A 123 15.26 -12.28 -7.55
N SER A 124 14.63 -13.27 -6.94
CA SER A 124 14.17 -14.49 -7.60
C SER A 124 12.66 -14.46 -7.70
N TYR A 125 12.13 -14.91 -8.84
CA TYR A 125 10.70 -15.05 -9.06
C TYR A 125 10.33 -16.51 -9.25
N GLY A 126 9.22 -16.92 -8.64
CA GLY A 126 8.57 -18.20 -8.92
C GLY A 126 7.65 -18.11 -10.14
N ALA A 127 7.57 -19.19 -10.92
CA ALA A 127 6.61 -19.25 -12.02
C ALA A 127 5.16 -19.19 -11.50
N GLY A 128 4.32 -18.37 -12.12
CA GLY A 128 2.89 -18.27 -11.77
C GLY A 128 2.58 -17.42 -10.53
N GLU A 129 3.59 -16.96 -9.78
CA GLU A 129 3.39 -16.10 -8.62
C GLU A 129 3.31 -14.63 -9.05
N THR A 130 2.12 -14.03 -8.98
CA THR A 130 1.95 -12.61 -9.31
C THR A 130 2.81 -11.74 -8.40
N MET A 131 3.58 -10.83 -9.01
CA MET A 131 4.45 -9.91 -8.32
C MET A 131 3.95 -8.48 -8.52
N THR A 132 4.08 -7.65 -7.48
CA THR A 132 3.76 -6.23 -7.51
C THR A 132 5.02 -5.40 -7.29
N VAL A 133 5.34 -4.51 -8.23
CA VAL A 133 6.33 -3.44 -8.05
C VAL A 133 5.59 -2.14 -7.83
N SER A 134 5.99 -1.38 -6.81
CA SER A 134 5.41 -0.06 -6.56
C SER A 134 6.47 0.97 -6.16
N ALA A 135 6.22 2.23 -6.47
CA ALA A 135 7.07 3.36 -6.09
C ALA A 135 6.22 4.62 -5.92
N ILE A 136 6.65 5.53 -5.04
CA ILE A 136 6.07 6.88 -4.95
C ILE A 136 6.85 7.79 -5.91
N VAL A 137 6.14 8.38 -6.86
CA VAL A 137 6.69 9.15 -7.97
C VAL A 137 6.07 10.53 -7.99
N GLY A 138 6.89 11.58 -8.01
CA GLY A 138 6.43 12.96 -8.12
C GLY A 138 7.29 13.77 -9.07
N GLU A 139 6.71 14.82 -9.62
CA GLU A 139 7.48 15.79 -10.39
C GLU A 139 8.58 16.41 -9.54
N ARG A 140 9.71 16.71 -10.18
CA ARG A 140 10.79 17.47 -9.57
C ARG A 140 10.69 18.91 -10.04
N SER A 141 10.73 19.86 -9.11
CA SER A 141 10.64 21.29 -9.44
C SER A 141 11.71 21.68 -10.47
N GLY A 142 11.29 22.40 -11.53
CA GLY A 142 12.16 22.83 -12.63
C GLY A 142 12.54 21.73 -13.63
N SER A 143 12.04 20.51 -13.48
CA SER A 143 12.29 19.41 -14.43
C SER A 143 11.39 19.52 -15.66
N ALA A 144 11.95 19.26 -16.85
CA ALA A 144 11.17 19.05 -18.08
C ALA A 144 10.71 17.58 -18.25
N LYS A 145 11.06 16.69 -17.31
CA LYS A 145 10.70 15.27 -17.35
C LYS A 145 9.57 14.95 -16.39
N ARG A 146 8.54 14.31 -16.93
CA ARG A 146 7.34 13.87 -16.19
C ARG A 146 7.00 12.39 -16.34
N TYR A 147 7.65 11.66 -17.26
CA TYR A 147 7.31 10.26 -17.52
C TYR A 147 8.29 9.30 -16.85
N LEU A 148 7.76 8.32 -16.12
CA LEU A 148 8.52 7.22 -15.53
C LEU A 148 8.13 5.90 -16.22
N VAL A 149 9.12 5.16 -16.72
CA VAL A 149 8.93 3.74 -17.08
C VAL A 149 9.25 2.87 -15.88
N MET A 150 8.37 1.93 -15.55
CA MET A 150 8.63 0.84 -14.60
C MET A 150 8.56 -0.49 -15.33
N SER A 151 9.66 -1.26 -15.30
CA SER A 151 9.74 -2.64 -15.81
C SER A 151 10.05 -3.58 -14.65
N ILE A 152 9.40 -4.75 -14.63
CA ILE A 152 9.52 -5.75 -13.54
C ILE A 152 10.50 -6.90 -13.86
N GLY A 153 10.78 -7.13 -15.14
CA GLY A 153 11.70 -8.18 -15.57
C GLY A 153 11.77 -8.27 -17.09
N SER A 154 12.41 -9.32 -17.60
CA SER A 154 12.60 -9.54 -19.03
C SER A 154 12.19 -10.95 -19.46
N ALA A 155 12.07 -11.15 -20.77
CA ALA A 155 11.95 -12.48 -21.34
C ALA A 155 13.20 -13.33 -21.04
N PRO A 156 13.05 -14.67 -20.89
CA PRO A 156 11.80 -15.43 -20.98
C PRO A 156 11.01 -15.52 -19.66
N THR A 157 11.54 -15.00 -18.55
CA THR A 157 10.89 -15.07 -17.23
C THR A 157 9.55 -14.36 -17.21
N PHE A 158 9.46 -13.19 -17.85
CA PHE A 158 8.22 -12.50 -18.13
C PHE A 158 7.97 -12.46 -19.64
N ALA A 159 6.76 -12.07 -20.03
CA ALA A 159 6.51 -11.73 -21.42
C ALA A 159 7.45 -10.60 -21.90
N THR A 160 7.81 -10.61 -23.18
CA THR A 160 8.64 -9.57 -23.79
C THR A 160 8.03 -8.20 -23.56
N ALA A 161 8.86 -7.24 -23.11
CA ALA A 161 8.43 -5.87 -22.81
C ALA A 161 7.28 -5.80 -21.78
N THR A 162 7.54 -6.31 -20.57
CA THR A 162 6.63 -6.14 -19.42
C THR A 162 6.92 -4.83 -18.70
N PHE A 163 6.11 -3.79 -18.96
CA PHE A 163 6.33 -2.45 -18.40
C PHE A 163 5.07 -1.58 -18.41
N ALA A 164 5.12 -0.48 -17.65
CA ALA A 164 4.20 0.64 -17.76
C ALA A 164 4.94 1.98 -17.81
N ILE A 165 4.34 2.97 -18.47
CA ILE A 165 4.76 4.38 -18.43
C ILE A 165 3.71 5.16 -17.64
N PHE A 166 4.18 5.83 -16.60
CA PHE A 166 3.36 6.70 -15.76
C PHE A 166 3.66 8.16 -16.08
N ASP A 167 2.61 8.97 -16.09
CA ASP A 167 2.71 10.42 -16.14
C ASP A 167 2.65 10.98 -14.70
N ALA A 168 3.77 11.49 -14.20
CA ALA A 168 3.89 11.99 -12.84
C ALA A 168 3.12 13.30 -12.60
N ALA A 169 2.74 14.05 -13.64
CA ALA A 169 1.98 15.28 -13.44
C ALA A 169 0.47 14.99 -13.28
N SER A 170 -0.06 14.02 -14.03
CA SER A 170 -1.49 13.69 -14.02
C SER A 170 -1.84 12.45 -13.20
N GLY A 171 -0.87 11.60 -12.86
CA GLY A 171 -1.12 10.35 -12.16
C GLY A 171 -1.78 9.29 -13.03
N THR A 172 -1.57 9.35 -14.34
CA THR A 172 -2.19 8.42 -15.29
C THR A 172 -1.19 7.39 -15.78
N VAL A 173 -1.68 6.20 -16.11
CA VAL A 173 -0.92 5.21 -16.89
C VAL A 173 -1.02 5.62 -18.36
N ALA A 174 0.06 6.10 -18.94
CA ALA A 174 0.11 6.51 -20.34
C ALA A 174 0.08 5.29 -21.28
N ILE A 175 0.82 4.24 -20.94
CA ILE A 175 0.80 2.95 -21.63
C ILE A 175 1.20 1.84 -20.65
N SER A 176 0.69 0.64 -20.88
CA SER A 176 1.18 -0.58 -20.24
C SER A 176 1.21 -1.72 -21.25
N ALA A 177 2.14 -2.65 -21.08
CA ALA A 177 2.30 -3.82 -21.91
C ALA A 177 2.62 -5.04 -21.03
N ASN A 178 1.86 -6.12 -21.22
CA ASN A 178 2.02 -7.41 -20.53
C ASN A 178 2.02 -7.35 -18.99
N CYS A 179 1.41 -6.31 -18.42
CA CYS A 179 1.24 -6.11 -16.99
C CYS A 179 -0.09 -5.40 -16.72
N THR A 180 -0.56 -5.43 -15.47
CA THR A 180 -1.57 -4.48 -14.99
C THR A 180 -0.85 -3.31 -14.32
N ALA A 181 -1.31 -2.08 -14.57
CA ALA A 181 -0.71 -0.89 -14.00
C ALA A 181 -1.79 0.05 -13.44
N ALA A 182 -1.46 0.72 -12.34
CA ALA A 182 -2.32 1.70 -11.71
C ALA A 182 -1.48 2.78 -11.03
N ALA A 183 -2.04 3.97 -10.88
CA ALA A 183 -1.45 5.05 -10.10
C ALA A 183 -2.50 5.58 -9.13
N TYR A 184 -2.11 5.70 -7.86
CA TYR A 184 -2.97 6.19 -6.78
C TYR A 184 -2.38 7.48 -6.22
N PRO A 185 -3.19 8.47 -5.82
CA PRO A 185 -2.66 9.66 -5.18
C PRO A 185 -1.84 9.31 -3.93
N ALA A 186 -0.66 9.91 -3.80
CA ALA A 186 0.25 9.74 -2.66
C ALA A 186 0.54 11.05 -1.91
N GLY A 187 -0.22 12.11 -2.20
CA GLY A 187 -0.10 13.42 -1.55
C GLY A 187 1.01 14.29 -2.17
N GLY A 188 0.94 15.60 -1.96
CA GLY A 188 1.98 16.55 -2.40
C GLY A 188 2.30 16.53 -3.90
N GLY A 189 1.33 16.19 -4.76
CA GLY A 189 1.53 16.05 -6.21
C GLY A 189 2.26 14.77 -6.63
N ALA A 190 2.43 13.81 -5.72
CA ALA A 190 3.03 12.50 -6.00
C ALA A 190 1.97 11.40 -6.14
N TRP A 191 2.40 10.29 -6.74
CA TRP A 191 1.58 9.14 -7.08
C TRP A 191 2.27 7.85 -6.66
N LEU A 192 1.52 6.95 -6.02
CA LEU A 192 1.91 5.56 -5.86
C LEU A 192 1.66 4.84 -7.19
N CYS A 193 2.71 4.72 -7.99
CA CYS A 193 2.70 3.95 -9.23
C CYS A 193 2.87 2.46 -8.91
N VAL A 194 2.05 1.61 -9.51
CA VAL A 194 1.98 0.18 -9.26
C VAL A 194 1.98 -0.57 -10.59
N VAL A 195 2.84 -1.58 -10.72
CA VAL A 195 2.88 -2.53 -11.82
C VAL A 195 2.75 -3.94 -11.24
N THR A 196 1.83 -4.74 -11.76
CA THR A 196 1.70 -6.15 -11.42
C THR A 196 1.84 -7.03 -12.65
N ALA A 197 2.60 -8.12 -12.51
CA ALA A 197 2.78 -9.10 -13.59
C ALA A 197 3.06 -10.48 -13.01
N THR A 198 2.75 -11.51 -13.79
CA THR A 198 2.99 -12.90 -13.39
C THR A 198 4.15 -13.48 -14.21
N PRO A 199 5.23 -13.95 -13.57
CA PRO A 199 6.31 -14.65 -14.23
C PRO A 199 5.81 -15.92 -14.93
N LEU A 200 6.26 -16.15 -16.16
CA LEU A 200 5.99 -17.35 -16.96
C LEU A 200 6.92 -18.51 -16.60
N ALA A 201 8.08 -18.22 -16.02
CA ALA A 201 9.07 -19.20 -15.59
C ALA A 201 9.73 -18.76 -14.29
N ALA A 202 10.34 -19.71 -13.56
CA ALA A 202 11.16 -19.37 -12.42
C ALA A 202 12.52 -18.85 -12.90
N ALA A 203 13.03 -17.79 -12.28
CA ALA A 203 14.38 -17.31 -12.56
C ALA A 203 14.96 -16.55 -11.37
N SER A 204 16.29 -16.61 -11.24
CA SER A 204 17.06 -15.76 -10.35
C SER A 204 17.63 -14.57 -11.11
N GLY A 205 17.92 -13.50 -10.36
CA GLY A 205 18.62 -12.32 -10.85
C GLY A 205 17.87 -11.46 -11.85
N GLN A 206 16.53 -11.54 -11.84
CA GLN A 206 15.71 -10.58 -12.57
C GLN A 206 15.85 -9.19 -11.96
N GLN A 207 15.73 -8.17 -12.80
CA GLN A 207 15.92 -6.79 -12.41
C GLN A 207 14.64 -6.01 -12.65
N ILE A 208 14.27 -5.18 -11.66
CA ILE A 208 13.42 -4.04 -11.97
C ILE A 208 14.25 -2.94 -12.64
N VAL A 209 13.60 -2.21 -13.55
CA VAL A 209 14.20 -1.07 -14.23
C VAL A 209 13.28 0.12 -14.11
N LEU A 210 13.81 1.23 -13.60
CA LEU A 210 13.13 2.51 -13.53
C LEU A 210 13.81 3.45 -14.53
N ARG A 211 13.04 4.07 -15.43
CA ARG A 211 13.59 4.95 -16.48
C ARG A 211 12.92 6.32 -16.47
N LEU A 212 13.70 7.38 -16.56
CA LEU A 212 13.18 8.66 -17.02
C LEU A 212 12.86 8.55 -18.50
N ASN A 213 11.73 9.09 -18.94
CA ASN A 213 11.29 8.99 -20.32
C ASN A 213 10.88 10.35 -20.90
N ALA A 214 11.11 10.52 -22.20
CA ALA A 214 10.72 11.71 -22.95
C ALA A 214 9.42 11.53 -23.76
N SER A 215 8.79 10.36 -23.66
CA SER A 215 7.62 9.98 -24.48
C SER A 215 6.53 9.35 -23.60
N ALA A 216 5.27 9.60 -23.95
CA ALA A 216 4.13 8.91 -23.36
C ALA A 216 3.82 7.55 -24.05
N ALA A 217 4.34 7.34 -25.26
CA ALA A 217 3.94 6.23 -26.13
C ALA A 217 4.98 5.11 -26.25
N THR A 218 6.26 5.44 -26.05
CA THR A 218 7.38 4.52 -26.31
C THR A 218 8.47 4.70 -25.26
N ILE A 219 9.27 3.66 -25.03
CA ILE A 219 10.51 3.79 -24.26
C ILE A 219 11.52 4.50 -25.19
N ALA A 220 11.80 5.76 -24.91
CA ALA A 220 12.60 6.61 -25.78
C ALA A 220 14.09 6.60 -25.39
N SER A 221 14.95 6.67 -26.40
CA SER A 221 16.33 7.14 -26.24
C SER A 221 16.37 8.61 -26.61
N TYR A 222 17.03 9.44 -25.80
CA TYR A 222 17.11 10.88 -26.02
C TYR A 222 18.41 11.43 -25.43
N VAL A 223 18.73 12.68 -25.76
CA VAL A 223 19.81 13.43 -25.11
C VAL A 223 19.21 14.11 -23.89
N GLY A 224 19.73 13.80 -22.70
CA GLY A 224 19.30 14.48 -21.49
C GLY A 224 19.89 15.90 -21.40
N ASP A 225 19.37 16.70 -20.47
CA ASP A 225 19.84 18.07 -20.23
C ASP A 225 20.82 18.18 -19.04
N GLY A 226 21.10 17.08 -18.34
CA GLY A 226 21.97 17.06 -17.16
C GLY A 226 21.32 17.47 -15.85
N THR A 227 20.03 17.85 -15.84
CA THR A 227 19.36 18.48 -14.69
C THR A 227 17.94 18.00 -14.45
N SER A 228 17.18 17.61 -15.48
CA SER A 228 15.81 17.15 -15.37
C SER A 228 15.72 15.78 -14.71
N GLY A 229 14.59 15.51 -14.07
CA GLY A 229 14.40 14.29 -13.31
C GLY A 229 13.02 14.12 -12.69
N LEU A 230 12.88 13.05 -11.92
CA LEU A 230 11.69 12.74 -11.13
C LEU A 230 12.11 12.39 -9.70
N ASN A 231 11.26 12.77 -8.74
CA ASN A 231 11.33 12.21 -7.40
C ASN A 231 10.77 10.79 -7.45
N VAL A 232 11.55 9.82 -6.99
CA VAL A 232 11.17 8.40 -6.95
C VAL A 232 11.66 7.79 -5.64
N THR A 233 10.71 7.43 -4.78
CA THR A 233 10.99 6.94 -3.42
C THR A 233 10.19 5.67 -3.12
N HIS A 234 10.52 4.99 -2.02
CA HIS A 234 9.75 3.87 -1.47
C HIS A 234 9.47 2.76 -2.49
N VAL A 235 10.52 2.35 -3.21
CA VAL A 235 10.39 1.29 -4.21
C VAL A 235 10.25 -0.05 -3.50
N GLN A 236 9.25 -0.83 -3.89
CA GLN A 236 8.85 -2.04 -3.18
C GLN A 236 8.47 -3.12 -4.18
N ILE A 237 8.98 -4.33 -3.96
CA ILE A 237 8.60 -5.54 -4.68
C ILE A 237 7.99 -6.51 -3.67
N GLU A 238 6.74 -6.90 -3.88
CA GLU A 238 6.03 -7.86 -3.05
C GLU A 238 5.42 -8.97 -3.91
N ALA A 239 5.31 -10.16 -3.35
CA ALA A 239 4.44 -11.20 -3.89
C ALA A 239 2.97 -10.83 -3.62
N GLY A 240 2.10 -11.16 -4.58
CA GLY A 240 0.68 -10.81 -4.58
C GLY A 240 0.34 -9.71 -5.57
N ALA A 241 -0.96 -9.50 -5.78
CA ALA A 241 -1.51 -8.57 -6.77
C ALA A 241 -1.84 -7.18 -6.22
N VAL A 242 -1.61 -6.93 -4.93
CA VAL A 242 -2.01 -5.70 -4.23
C VAL A 242 -0.80 -5.07 -3.56
N ALA A 243 -0.53 -3.81 -3.86
CA ALA A 243 0.52 -3.05 -3.19
C ALA A 243 0.16 -2.77 -1.72
N THR A 244 1.01 -3.18 -0.78
CA THR A 244 0.76 -2.96 0.66
C THR A 244 1.40 -1.67 1.17
N SER A 245 1.23 -1.38 2.45
CA SER A 245 1.98 -0.33 3.14
C SER A 245 3.49 -0.42 2.90
N ARG A 246 4.18 0.71 2.97
CA ARG A 246 5.62 0.77 2.67
C ARG A 246 6.41 -0.02 3.71
N ILE A 247 7.28 -0.89 3.23
CA ILE A 247 8.22 -1.69 4.01
C ILE A 247 9.61 -1.24 3.57
N VAL A 248 10.25 -0.44 4.42
CA VAL A 248 11.61 0.08 4.17
C VAL A 248 12.62 -1.05 4.33
N THR A 249 13.66 -1.02 3.50
CA THR A 249 14.69 -2.06 3.44
C THR A 249 16.08 -1.45 3.51
N GLY A 250 16.96 -2.14 4.24
CA GLY A 250 18.40 -1.89 4.25
C GLY A 250 19.07 -2.70 3.14
N ALA A 251 20.13 -3.45 3.46
CA ALA A 251 20.86 -4.23 2.45
C ALA A 251 20.08 -5.42 1.85
N GLY A 252 18.96 -5.85 2.46
CA GLY A 252 18.19 -7.00 2.01
C GLY A 252 16.70 -6.89 2.34
N VAL A 253 16.01 -8.02 2.34
CA VAL A 253 14.55 -8.11 2.51
C VAL A 253 14.09 -7.43 3.80
N GLY A 254 13.10 -6.55 3.69
CA GLY A 254 12.35 -6.04 4.83
C GLY A 254 11.02 -6.78 4.97
N THR A 255 10.60 -7.03 6.20
CA THR A 255 9.35 -7.76 6.47
C THR A 255 8.42 -6.94 7.36
N ARG A 256 7.14 -7.27 7.25
CA ARG A 256 6.08 -6.72 8.09
C ARG A 256 5.15 -7.86 8.49
N ALA A 257 4.88 -7.98 9.78
CA ALA A 257 3.94 -8.96 10.31
C ALA A 257 2.49 -8.61 9.90
N ALA A 258 1.64 -9.64 9.80
CA ALA A 258 0.21 -9.44 9.57
C ALA A 258 -0.43 -8.67 10.73
N ASP A 259 -1.44 -7.86 10.41
CA ASP A 259 -2.34 -7.30 11.41
C ASP A 259 -3.31 -8.40 11.90
N VAL A 260 -3.36 -8.61 13.21
CA VAL A 260 -4.30 -9.55 13.85
C VAL A 260 -5.33 -8.73 14.63
N LEU A 261 -6.38 -8.30 13.94
CA LEU A 261 -7.51 -7.61 14.55
C LEU A 261 -8.47 -8.64 15.14
N THR A 262 -8.64 -8.55 16.45
CA THR A 262 -9.47 -9.48 17.20
C THR A 262 -10.61 -8.76 17.89
N LEU A 263 -11.82 -9.32 17.79
CA LEU A 263 -13.06 -8.72 18.25
C LEU A 263 -13.74 -9.62 19.29
N ASP A 264 -14.05 -9.05 20.46
CA ASP A 264 -14.80 -9.70 21.55
C ASP A 264 -16.31 -9.64 21.27
N TRP A 265 -16.78 -10.69 20.61
CA TRP A 265 -18.17 -10.92 20.26
C TRP A 265 -19.02 -11.33 21.48
N ARG A 266 -18.41 -11.96 22.49
CA ARG A 266 -19.12 -12.32 23.73
C ARG A 266 -19.55 -11.08 24.51
N ALA A 267 -18.71 -10.05 24.58
CA ALA A 267 -19.07 -8.75 25.15
C ALA A 267 -20.25 -8.08 24.42
N ARG A 268 -20.56 -8.54 23.21
CA ARG A 268 -21.65 -8.07 22.35
C ARG A 268 -22.85 -9.03 22.34
N GLY A 269 -22.87 -10.02 23.24
CA GLY A 269 -23.96 -11.01 23.35
C GLY A 269 -24.00 -12.04 22.23
N VAL A 270 -22.91 -12.21 21.47
CA VAL A 270 -22.81 -13.18 20.39
C VAL A 270 -22.08 -14.43 20.90
N ALA A 271 -22.71 -15.59 20.71
CA ALA A 271 -22.18 -16.88 21.13
C ALA A 271 -21.09 -17.40 20.16
N ASP A 272 -20.34 -18.40 20.62
CA ASP A 272 -19.37 -19.13 19.78
C ASP A 272 -20.06 -19.83 18.61
N GLY A 273 -19.32 -19.98 17.52
CA GLY A 273 -19.79 -20.56 16.27
C GLY A 273 -19.45 -19.71 15.04
N VAL A 274 -19.95 -20.12 13.88
CA VAL A 274 -19.79 -19.35 12.64
C VAL A 274 -20.92 -18.33 12.54
N ILE A 275 -20.57 -17.06 12.38
CA ILE A 275 -21.51 -15.95 12.20
C ILE A 275 -21.34 -15.30 10.83
N GLY A 276 -22.43 -14.73 10.30
CA GLY A 276 -22.34 -13.79 9.18
C GLY A 276 -21.94 -12.40 9.68
N VAL A 277 -21.02 -11.75 8.97
CA VAL A 277 -20.48 -10.43 9.32
C VAL A 277 -20.40 -9.55 8.08
N ARG A 278 -20.82 -8.30 8.22
CA ARG A 278 -20.62 -7.22 7.24
C ARG A 278 -19.41 -6.38 7.62
N TYR A 279 -18.47 -6.26 6.70
CA TYR A 279 -17.32 -5.37 6.76
C TYR A 279 -17.62 -4.13 5.91
N GLY A 280 -17.64 -2.95 6.52
CA GLY A 280 -17.80 -1.66 5.83
C GLY A 280 -16.45 -0.96 5.65
N PHE A 281 -16.22 -0.39 4.48
CA PHE A 281 -14.91 0.15 4.07
C PHE A 281 -14.87 1.67 3.92
N ASP A 282 -13.67 2.19 3.63
CA ASP A 282 -13.36 3.62 3.47
C ASP A 282 -14.11 4.32 2.34
N ASP A 283 -14.43 3.59 1.27
CA ASP A 283 -15.12 4.08 0.08
C ASP A 283 -16.65 3.94 0.14
N GLY A 284 -17.19 3.52 1.30
CA GLY A 284 -18.61 3.28 1.49
C GLY A 284 -19.10 1.93 0.97
N SER A 285 -18.24 1.13 0.32
CA SER A 285 -18.58 -0.24 -0.04
C SER A 285 -18.60 -1.16 1.19
N SER A 286 -19.15 -2.36 1.02
CA SER A 286 -19.15 -3.38 2.05
C SER A 286 -18.99 -4.78 1.48
N GLN A 287 -18.50 -5.70 2.31
CA GLN A 287 -18.38 -7.12 2.00
C GLN A 287 -19.01 -7.93 3.13
N ASP A 288 -19.88 -8.86 2.77
CA ASP A 288 -20.40 -9.87 3.70
C ASP A 288 -19.51 -11.11 3.64
N ALA A 289 -19.14 -11.66 4.80
CA ALA A 289 -18.41 -12.92 4.90
C ALA A 289 -18.73 -13.63 6.21
N THR A 290 -18.33 -14.89 6.31
CA THR A 290 -18.42 -15.65 7.56
C THR A 290 -17.23 -15.38 8.47
N LEU A 291 -17.44 -15.47 9.78
CA LEU A 291 -16.41 -15.34 10.81
C LEU A 291 -16.61 -16.43 11.85
N SER A 292 -15.54 -17.13 12.21
CA SER A 292 -15.58 -18.09 13.32
C SER A 292 -15.32 -17.36 14.65
N VAL A 293 -16.21 -17.56 15.61
CA VAL A 293 -16.10 -17.08 16.98
C VAL A 293 -15.79 -18.26 17.90
N ALA A 294 -14.67 -18.20 18.61
CA ALA A 294 -14.25 -19.21 19.57
C ALA A 294 -13.77 -18.53 20.85
N GLY A 295 -14.23 -19.00 22.01
CA GLY A 295 -13.92 -18.37 23.29
C GLY A 295 -14.46 -16.94 23.40
N GLY A 296 -15.54 -16.63 22.68
CA GLY A 296 -16.15 -15.31 22.58
C GLY A 296 -15.50 -14.37 21.58
N VAL A 297 -14.51 -14.85 20.81
CA VAL A 297 -13.60 -14.00 20.06
C VAL A 297 -13.52 -14.41 18.58
N GLY A 298 -13.52 -13.43 17.67
CA GLY A 298 -13.31 -13.63 16.24
C GLY A 298 -12.18 -12.77 15.69
N VAL A 299 -11.40 -13.32 14.75
CA VAL A 299 -10.27 -12.63 14.09
C VAL A 299 -10.68 -12.16 12.70
N VAL A 300 -10.57 -10.86 12.44
CA VAL A 300 -10.93 -10.28 11.15
C VAL A 300 -9.97 -10.77 10.06
N PRO A 301 -10.47 -11.26 8.91
CA PRO A 301 -9.62 -11.70 7.81
C PRO A 301 -8.79 -10.55 7.22
N VAL A 302 -7.57 -10.86 6.78
CA VAL A 302 -6.70 -9.94 6.02
C VAL A 302 -6.94 -10.03 4.50
N THR A 303 -7.84 -10.91 4.06
CA THR A 303 -8.17 -11.19 2.65
C THR A 303 -9.45 -10.48 2.19
N LEU A 304 -9.86 -9.42 2.88
CA LEU A 304 -11.02 -8.62 2.50
C LEU A 304 -10.73 -7.86 1.20
N ALA A 305 -11.79 -7.51 0.47
CA ALA A 305 -11.70 -6.77 -0.80
C ALA A 305 -11.03 -5.40 -0.63
N ARG A 306 -11.07 -4.83 0.59
CA ARG A 306 -10.34 -3.61 0.97
C ARG A 306 -9.73 -3.76 2.35
N ARG A 307 -8.64 -3.02 2.56
CA ARG A 307 -7.82 -3.05 3.77
C ARG A 307 -8.20 -2.01 4.83
N TRP A 308 -8.99 -1.00 4.47
CA TRP A 308 -9.41 0.06 5.39
C TRP A 308 -10.80 -0.20 5.91
N ILE A 309 -10.87 -0.68 7.16
CA ILE A 309 -12.12 -1.07 7.81
C ILE A 309 -12.67 0.12 8.59
N ARG A 310 -13.93 0.47 8.31
CA ARG A 310 -14.71 1.46 9.07
C ARG A 310 -15.62 0.81 10.09
N ARG A 311 -16.23 -0.33 9.72
CA ARG A 311 -17.25 -0.98 10.53
C ARG A 311 -17.19 -2.49 10.37
N VAL A 312 -17.46 -3.20 11.46
CA VAL A 312 -17.67 -4.65 11.45
C VAL A 312 -18.94 -4.93 12.24
N GLN A 313 -19.93 -5.55 11.61
CA GLN A 313 -21.24 -5.78 12.21
C GLN A 313 -21.73 -7.20 11.95
N LYS A 314 -22.29 -7.85 12.95
CA LYS A 314 -22.97 -9.14 12.76
C LYS A 314 -24.25 -8.94 11.91
N LEU A 315 -24.45 -9.80 10.91
CA LEU A 315 -25.69 -9.90 10.12
C LEU A 315 -26.86 -10.45 10.95
#